data_AF-I3YT79-F1
#
_entry.id   AF-I3YT79-F1
#
_cell.length_a   1.000
_cell.length_b   1.000
_cell.length_c   1.000
_cell.angle_alpha   90.00
_cell.angle_beta   90.00
_cell.angle_gamma   90.00
#
_symmetry.space_group_name_H-M   'P 1'
#
loop_
_entity.id
_entity.type
_entity.pdbx_description
1 polymer ?
#
loop_
_entity_poly.entity_id
_entity_poly.type
_entity_poly.pdbx_seq_one_letter_code
_entity_poly.pdbx_strand_id
1 'polypeptide(L)'
;MLQKGFLRNRNKLNISKKRFWFSCLLGIGASFSFYAFLCFIRYSFGMLDFGTSNYALVTKPVERYWENFNFAIISLALGNALFLLNLFRKPDNNPVPSNVRLAIINDQRFLQFNFSYLFLKLGFMVALISVFVETRISEVKFILIFIAIVIFLEGWKSIIKYFKKMAYRPLLINFFIISIFSFCFAVTSIFPYKKVEASMLSSNPYVDLPVSDFVDDAYTNFANNKLKIYEEKNQLFFDFDGIKLENFSQLEDVLEKDIADLLYRNRFSIVLLMPEDISVDNLVRLENLLRGLGYRLIRYITKNNDENLVSRFDNRGLVKELHFINTPDSVSKISLPPEQKDSLISKTIQVYLGENEYLFGNKKIKKNELVEYFIKHIDSATQFNYVFNNSNTYQSYITLLASQKQAIQDLRYNDQRVELKFGENFRPVNRKEYEKDRERLFNKYPLLVTETYTE
;
A
#
# COMPACT_ATOMS: atom_id res chain seq x y z
N MET A 1 74.91 12.00 4.75
CA MET A 1 74.47 12.03 3.34
C MET A 1 73.27 11.10 3.18
N LEU A 2 72.07 11.64 2.90
CA LEU A 2 70.90 10.83 2.54
C LEU A 2 71.11 10.24 1.14
N GLN A 3 71.16 8.91 1.03
CA GLN A 3 71.32 8.21 -0.24
C GLN A 3 70.23 8.65 -1.23
N LYS A 4 70.66 9.21 -2.37
CA LYS A 4 69.80 9.66 -3.48
C LYS A 4 69.13 8.44 -4.11
N GLY A 5 67.99 8.04 -3.56
CA GLY A 5 67.30 6.79 -3.93
C GLY A 5 66.53 6.12 -2.79
N PHE A 6 66.78 6.49 -1.52
CA PHE A 6 66.09 5.93 -0.34
C PHE A 6 64.55 6.05 -0.39
N LEU A 7 64.03 7.02 -1.15
CA LEU A 7 62.59 7.24 -1.35
C LEU A 7 62.02 6.58 -2.61
N ARG A 8 62.84 6.01 -3.51
CA ARG A 8 62.40 5.59 -4.86
C ARG A 8 61.78 4.19 -4.94
N ASN A 9 61.91 3.35 -3.91
CA ASN A 9 61.41 1.96 -3.94
C ASN A 9 60.15 1.71 -3.09
N ARG A 10 59.40 2.76 -2.72
CA ARG A 10 58.18 2.67 -1.88
C ARG A 10 56.91 2.24 -2.62
N ASN A 11 57.02 1.93 -3.92
CA ASN A 11 55.88 1.85 -4.84
C ASN A 11 55.40 0.43 -5.17
N LYS A 12 56.08 -0.62 -4.66
CA LYS A 12 55.67 -2.02 -4.90
C LYS A 12 55.10 -2.63 -3.64
N LEU A 13 53.81 -2.92 -3.66
CA LEU A 13 53.14 -3.72 -2.64
C LEU A 13 53.63 -5.17 -2.75
N ASN A 14 54.39 -5.64 -1.75
CA ASN A 14 54.79 -7.04 -1.66
C ASN A 14 53.75 -7.81 -0.84
N ILE A 15 52.80 -8.44 -1.52
CA ILE A 15 51.72 -9.22 -0.90
C ILE A 15 51.90 -10.69 -1.32
N SER A 16 51.89 -11.61 -0.36
CA SER A 16 51.95 -13.04 -0.67
C SER A 16 50.67 -13.51 -1.37
N LYS A 17 50.79 -14.42 -2.34
CA LYS A 17 49.65 -14.99 -3.08
C LYS A 17 48.59 -15.57 -2.13
N LYS A 18 49.02 -16.32 -1.10
CA LYS A 18 48.14 -16.90 -0.07
C LYS A 18 47.28 -15.85 0.61
N ARG A 19 47.90 -14.72 0.97
CA ARG A 19 47.22 -13.63 1.66
C ARG A 19 46.27 -12.86 0.75
N PHE A 20 46.67 -12.62 -0.49
CA PHE A 20 45.79 -12.01 -1.48
C PHE A 20 44.51 -12.84 -1.64
N TRP A 21 44.64 -14.14 -1.89
CA TRP A 21 43.49 -15.05 -2.03
C TRP A 21 42.63 -15.14 -0.78
N PHE A 22 43.25 -15.22 0.41
CA PHE A 22 42.51 -15.22 1.66
C PHE A 22 41.74 -13.90 1.87
N SER A 23 42.32 -12.76 1.49
CA SER A 23 41.63 -11.47 1.54
C SER A 23 40.45 -11.43 0.57
N CYS A 24 40.62 -11.97 -0.65
CA CYS A 24 39.52 -12.08 -1.62
C CYS A 24 38.38 -12.93 -1.06
N LEU A 25 38.69 -14.10 -0.48
CA LEU A 25 37.70 -14.99 0.11
C LEU A 25 36.96 -14.31 1.28
N LEU A 26 37.69 -13.59 2.14
CA LEU A 26 37.10 -12.84 3.25
C LEU A 26 36.19 -11.71 2.75
N GLY A 27 36.63 -10.95 1.75
CA GLY A 27 35.86 -9.86 1.17
C GLY A 27 34.58 -10.34 0.47
N ILE A 28 34.67 -11.39 -0.35
CA ILE A 28 33.51 -11.98 -1.04
C ILE A 28 32.55 -12.61 -0.02
N GLY A 29 33.08 -13.39 0.94
CA GLY A 29 32.28 -14.02 1.99
C GLY A 29 31.50 -12.98 2.81
N ALA A 30 32.17 -11.91 3.25
CA ALA A 30 31.51 -10.82 3.96
C ALA A 30 30.49 -10.07 3.08
N SER A 31 30.80 -9.83 1.81
CA SER A 31 29.86 -9.21 0.86
C SER A 31 28.60 -10.04 0.73
N PHE A 32 28.74 -11.37 0.60
CA PHE A 32 27.61 -12.28 0.53
C PHE A 32 26.79 -12.27 1.83
N SER A 33 27.44 -12.28 3.00
CA SER A 33 26.74 -12.19 4.30
C SER A 33 25.95 -10.89 4.45
N PHE A 34 26.53 -9.75 4.10
CA PHE A 34 25.82 -8.45 4.15
C PHE A 34 24.66 -8.42 3.14
N TYR A 35 24.87 -8.93 1.93
CA TYR A 35 23.82 -9.00 0.91
C TYR A 35 22.66 -9.87 1.36
N ALA A 36 22.96 -11.06 1.91
CA ALA A 36 21.95 -11.96 2.50
C ALA A 36 21.19 -11.29 3.65
N PHE A 37 21.88 -10.56 4.51
CA PHE A 37 21.27 -9.84 5.63
C PHE A 37 20.32 -8.73 5.17
N LEU A 38 20.71 -7.90 4.19
CA LEU A 38 19.83 -6.86 3.64
C LEU A 38 18.61 -7.47 2.94
N CYS A 39 18.82 -8.54 2.17
CA CYS A 39 17.73 -9.32 1.57
C CYS A 39 16.79 -9.91 2.64
N PHE A 40 17.34 -10.38 3.76
CA PHE A 40 16.56 -10.90 4.89
C PHE A 40 15.73 -9.80 5.55
N ILE A 41 16.32 -8.63 5.83
CA ILE A 41 15.58 -7.49 6.41
C ILE A 41 14.37 -7.12 5.53
N ARG A 42 14.58 -6.92 4.22
CA ARG A 42 13.47 -6.64 3.29
C ARG A 42 12.41 -7.73 3.35
N TYR A 43 12.85 -8.99 3.33
CA TYR A 43 11.96 -10.14 3.38
C TYR A 43 11.14 -10.19 4.67
N SER A 44 11.75 -9.92 5.84
CA SER A 44 11.07 -9.83 7.12
C SER A 44 10.04 -8.71 7.15
N PHE A 45 10.33 -7.55 6.59
CA PHE A 45 9.36 -6.45 6.50
C PHE A 45 8.17 -6.79 5.58
N GLY A 46 8.40 -7.49 4.47
CA GLY A 46 7.31 -8.01 3.65
C GLY A 46 6.41 -9.00 4.40
N MET A 47 6.97 -9.77 5.34
CA MET A 47 6.22 -10.71 6.18
C MET A 47 5.38 -10.06 7.28
N LEU A 48 5.58 -8.78 7.60
CA LEU A 48 4.77 -8.07 8.60
C LEU A 48 3.38 -7.65 8.07
N ASP A 49 2.98 -8.15 6.91
CA ASP A 49 1.64 -7.97 6.39
C ASP A 49 0.66 -8.94 7.05
N PHE A 50 0.07 -8.53 8.18
CA PHE A 50 -0.85 -9.34 9.00
C PHE A 50 -2.25 -9.53 8.39
N GLY A 51 -2.42 -9.44 7.08
CA GLY A 51 -3.73 -9.60 6.41
C GLY A 51 -4.76 -8.51 6.71
N THR A 52 -4.41 -7.51 7.53
CA THR A 52 -5.28 -6.38 7.89
C THR A 52 -5.37 -5.31 6.79
N SER A 53 -4.46 -5.36 5.82
CA SER A 53 -4.45 -4.50 4.64
C SER A 53 -5.52 -4.92 3.62
N ASN A 54 -5.84 -4.03 2.69
CA ASN A 54 -6.80 -4.30 1.62
C ASN A 54 -6.25 -5.28 0.58
N TYR A 55 -4.93 -5.33 0.38
CA TYR A 55 -4.25 -6.29 -0.50
C TYR A 55 -2.82 -6.59 -0.02
N ALA A 56 -2.31 -7.76 -0.43
CA ALA A 56 -0.95 -8.19 -0.10
C ALA A 56 0.14 -7.30 -0.74
N LEU A 57 1.22 -7.04 -0.01
CA LEU A 57 2.38 -6.33 -0.56
C LEU A 57 3.19 -7.24 -1.51
N VAL A 58 3.00 -7.07 -2.81
CA VAL A 58 3.78 -7.77 -3.86
C VAL A 58 4.74 -6.81 -4.55
N THR A 59 6.03 -7.16 -4.58
CA THR A 59 7.05 -6.33 -5.25
C THR A 59 7.20 -6.76 -6.70
N LYS A 60 7.15 -5.82 -7.65
CA LYS A 60 7.34 -6.16 -9.07
C LYS A 60 8.75 -6.73 -9.29
N PRO A 61 8.95 -7.71 -10.20
CA PRO A 61 10.26 -8.32 -10.43
C PRO A 61 11.37 -7.31 -10.77
N VAL A 62 11.02 -6.26 -11.53
CA VAL A 62 11.95 -5.18 -11.90
C VAL A 62 12.37 -4.36 -10.68
N GLU A 63 11.43 -3.99 -9.82
CA GLU A 63 11.72 -3.25 -8.58
C GLU A 63 12.62 -4.08 -7.66
N ARG A 64 12.29 -5.36 -7.48
CA ARG A 64 13.08 -6.31 -6.70
C ARG A 64 14.50 -6.46 -7.21
N TYR A 65 14.69 -6.51 -8.53
CA TYR A 65 16.02 -6.54 -9.13
C TYR A 65 16.83 -5.30 -8.77
N TRP A 66 16.24 -4.10 -8.89
CA TRP A 66 16.91 -2.85 -8.54
C TRP A 66 17.27 -2.77 -7.05
N GLU A 67 16.38 -3.22 -6.17
CA GLU A 67 16.67 -3.32 -4.74
C GLU A 67 17.83 -4.30 -4.47
N ASN A 68 17.80 -5.49 -5.07
CA ASN A 68 18.89 -6.46 -4.92
C ASN A 68 20.21 -5.91 -5.44
N PHE A 69 20.19 -5.19 -6.57
CA PHE A 69 21.36 -4.54 -7.13
C PHE A 69 21.94 -3.49 -6.18
N ASN A 70 21.10 -2.64 -5.58
CA ASN A 70 21.52 -1.66 -4.59
C ASN A 70 22.14 -2.34 -3.35
N PHE A 71 21.48 -3.36 -2.82
CA PHE A 71 22.00 -4.15 -1.71
C PHE A 71 23.33 -4.81 -2.07
N ALA A 72 23.48 -5.31 -3.29
CA ALA A 72 24.71 -5.93 -3.77
C ALA A 72 25.87 -4.94 -3.85
N ILE A 73 25.68 -3.74 -4.43
CA ILE A 73 26.74 -2.73 -4.49
C ILE A 73 27.17 -2.30 -3.08
N ILE A 74 26.21 -2.01 -2.18
CA ILE A 74 26.51 -1.65 -0.79
C ILE A 74 27.33 -2.75 -0.12
N SER A 75 26.88 -4.00 -0.25
CA SER A 75 27.51 -5.16 0.39
C SER A 75 28.92 -5.41 -0.16
N LEU A 76 29.12 -5.27 -1.47
CA LEU A 76 30.43 -5.40 -2.11
C LEU A 76 31.38 -4.25 -1.75
N ALA A 77 30.88 -3.03 -1.57
CA ALA A 77 31.68 -1.92 -1.09
C ALA A 77 32.20 -2.17 0.33
N LEU A 78 31.33 -2.67 1.23
CA LEU A 78 31.71 -3.04 2.61
C LEU A 78 32.65 -4.24 2.65
N GLY A 79 32.37 -5.28 1.87
CA GLY A 79 33.27 -6.44 1.77
C GLY A 79 34.62 -6.08 1.15
N ASN A 80 34.66 -5.14 0.21
CA ASN A 80 35.91 -4.61 -0.36
C ASN A 80 36.77 -3.92 0.71
N ALA A 81 36.18 -3.25 1.69
CA ALA A 81 36.96 -2.67 2.77
C ALA A 81 37.52 -3.72 3.73
N LEU A 82 36.79 -4.80 3.99
CA LEU A 82 37.32 -5.95 4.71
C LEU A 82 38.45 -6.64 3.94
N PHE A 83 38.33 -6.73 2.60
CA PHE A 83 39.42 -7.15 1.72
C PHE A 83 40.64 -6.24 1.90
N LEU A 84 40.48 -4.91 1.81
CA LEU A 84 41.56 -3.94 1.96
C LEU A 84 42.18 -3.98 3.36
N LEU A 85 41.36 -4.06 4.42
CA LEU A 85 41.81 -4.21 5.80
C LEU A 85 42.73 -5.42 5.94
N ASN A 86 42.31 -6.58 5.42
CA ASN A 86 43.09 -7.79 5.50
C ASN A 86 44.28 -7.81 4.53
N LEU A 87 44.20 -7.11 3.39
CA LEU A 87 45.29 -6.96 2.43
C LEU A 87 46.42 -6.07 2.96
N PHE A 88 46.06 -5.02 3.70
CA PHE A 88 46.99 -4.04 4.27
C PHE A 88 47.38 -4.33 5.72
N ARG A 89 46.76 -5.28 6.43
CA ARG A 89 47.21 -5.79 7.75
C ARG A 89 48.74 -6.05 7.79
N LYS A 90 49.39 -5.98 8.94
CA LYS A 90 50.86 -6.12 9.01
C LYS A 90 51.35 -7.45 8.40
N PRO A 91 52.38 -7.47 7.52
CA PRO A 91 53.33 -8.57 7.50
C PRO A 91 54.73 -8.04 7.90
N ASP A 92 55.63 -8.93 8.31
CA ASP A 92 56.94 -8.57 8.85
C ASP A 92 57.89 -7.91 7.82
N ASN A 93 57.65 -8.10 6.50
CA ASN A 93 58.55 -7.66 5.42
C ASN A 93 57.92 -6.70 4.37
N ASN A 94 56.93 -5.87 4.72
CA ASN A 94 56.31 -4.93 3.73
C ASN A 94 57.10 -3.61 3.62
N PRO A 95 57.44 -3.11 2.42
CA PRO A 95 58.08 -1.79 2.24
C PRO A 95 57.16 -0.59 2.53
N VAL A 96 55.84 -0.80 2.75
CA VAL A 96 54.91 0.28 3.10
C VAL A 96 55.08 0.70 4.57
N PRO A 97 55.31 1.99 4.87
CA PRO A 97 55.44 2.51 6.22
C PRO A 97 54.25 2.18 7.14
N SER A 98 54.52 1.89 8.41
CA SER A 98 53.48 1.45 9.35
C SER A 98 52.40 2.51 9.59
N ASN A 99 52.76 3.79 9.63
CA ASN A 99 51.82 4.91 9.79
C ASN A 99 50.85 5.03 8.61
N VAL A 100 51.31 4.85 7.38
CA VAL A 100 50.48 4.87 6.17
C VAL A 100 49.50 3.70 6.18
N ARG A 101 49.99 2.51 6.52
CA ARG A 101 49.15 1.31 6.65
C ARG A 101 48.08 1.49 7.73
N LEU A 102 48.46 2.02 8.90
CA LEU A 102 47.52 2.30 9.98
C LEU A 102 46.49 3.35 9.56
N ALA A 103 46.88 4.37 8.79
CA ALA A 103 45.93 5.33 8.22
C ALA A 103 44.92 4.63 7.28
N ILE A 104 45.39 3.83 6.32
CA ILE A 104 44.50 3.05 5.43
C ILE A 104 43.57 2.15 6.25
N ILE A 105 44.11 1.41 7.22
CA ILE A 105 43.31 0.51 8.09
C ILE A 105 42.28 1.30 8.90
N ASN A 106 42.67 2.43 9.49
CA ASN A 106 41.78 3.27 10.28
C ASN A 106 40.67 3.86 9.41
N ASP A 107 40.97 4.29 8.18
CA ASP A 107 39.95 4.83 7.27
C ASP A 107 38.96 3.72 6.83
N GLN A 108 39.45 2.52 6.52
CA GLN A 108 38.57 1.39 6.18
C GLN A 108 37.75 0.90 7.39
N ARG A 109 38.31 0.94 8.61
CA ARG A 109 37.64 0.44 9.83
C ARG A 109 36.70 1.47 10.45
N PHE A 110 37.17 2.68 10.70
CA PHE A 110 36.42 3.66 11.47
C PHE A 110 35.30 4.27 10.63
N LEU A 111 35.61 4.72 9.42
CA LEU A 111 34.64 5.45 8.62
C LEU A 111 33.54 4.54 8.08
N GLN A 112 33.89 3.36 7.56
CA GLN A 112 32.90 2.48 6.98
C GLN A 112 32.05 1.76 8.01
N PHE A 113 32.60 1.32 9.15
CA PHE A 113 31.77 0.67 10.16
C PHE A 113 30.88 1.66 10.90
N ASN A 114 31.36 2.87 11.20
CA ASN A 114 30.51 3.90 11.80
C ASN A 114 29.43 4.37 10.82
N PHE A 115 29.76 4.56 9.54
CA PHE A 115 28.78 4.85 8.51
C PHE A 115 27.76 3.72 8.39
N SER A 116 28.19 2.47 8.28
CA SER A 116 27.28 1.31 8.21
C SER A 116 26.40 1.18 9.43
N TYR A 117 26.91 1.44 10.63
CA TYR A 117 26.10 1.45 11.85
C TYR A 117 24.99 2.50 11.78
N LEU A 118 25.35 3.75 11.43
CA LEU A 118 24.37 4.84 11.28
C LEU A 118 23.37 4.54 10.16
N PHE A 119 23.86 4.07 9.02
CA PHE A 119 23.07 3.75 7.84
C PHE A 119 22.11 2.60 8.11
N LEU A 120 22.53 1.53 8.78
CA LEU A 120 21.64 0.43 9.16
C LEU A 120 20.60 0.89 10.17
N LYS A 121 20.96 1.77 11.13
CA LYS A 121 20.01 2.33 12.10
C LYS A 121 18.94 3.19 11.41
N LEU A 122 19.36 4.11 10.52
CA LEU A 122 18.45 4.94 9.74
C LEU A 122 17.64 4.12 8.75
N GLY A 123 18.28 3.19 8.04
CA GLY A 123 17.64 2.29 7.09
C GLY A 123 16.60 1.39 7.76
N PHE A 124 16.86 0.91 8.97
CA PHE A 124 15.87 0.17 9.77
C PHE A 124 14.67 1.04 10.13
N MET A 125 14.88 2.28 10.58
CA MET A 125 13.78 3.20 10.88
C MET A 125 12.96 3.55 9.64
N VAL A 126 13.62 3.82 8.51
CA VAL A 126 12.94 4.07 7.23
C VAL A 126 12.17 2.83 6.78
N ALA A 127 12.76 1.65 6.84
CA ALA A 127 12.08 0.42 6.46
C ALA A 127 10.89 0.10 7.37
N LEU A 128 11.00 0.37 8.67
CA LEU A 128 9.89 0.25 9.61
C LEU A 128 8.76 1.21 9.27
N ILE A 129 9.07 2.49 9.02
CA ILE A 129 8.08 3.50 8.59
C ILE A 129 7.47 3.10 7.25
N SER A 130 8.26 2.61 6.30
CA SER A 130 7.81 2.15 4.98
C SER A 130 6.76 1.05 5.04
N VAL A 131 6.80 0.17 6.05
CA VAL A 131 5.74 -0.84 6.22
C VAL A 131 4.40 -0.20 6.58
N PHE A 132 4.41 0.92 7.29
CA PHE A 132 3.19 1.64 7.72
C PHE A 132 2.73 2.71 6.72
N VAL A 133 3.65 3.32 5.98
CA VAL A 133 3.39 4.46 5.07
C VAL A 133 3.45 4.04 3.59
N GLU A 134 3.72 2.77 3.31
CA GLU A 134 3.82 2.21 1.96
C GLU A 134 4.87 2.85 1.04
N THR A 135 5.81 3.60 1.58
CA THR A 135 6.92 4.13 0.82
C THR A 135 7.78 2.99 0.28
N ARG A 136 7.82 2.83 -1.05
CA ARG A 136 8.59 1.76 -1.67
C ARG A 136 10.07 2.06 -1.58
N ILE A 137 10.89 1.06 -1.25
CA ILE A 137 12.36 1.20 -1.28
C ILE A 137 12.85 1.61 -2.68
N SER A 138 12.11 1.25 -3.73
CA SER A 138 12.37 1.65 -5.11
C SER A 138 12.33 3.18 -5.33
N GLU A 139 11.61 3.94 -4.51
CA GLU A 139 11.55 5.41 -4.59
C GLU A 139 12.88 6.05 -4.13
N VAL A 140 13.57 5.42 -3.18
CA VAL A 140 14.86 5.89 -2.66
C VAL A 140 16.07 5.24 -3.35
N LYS A 141 15.86 4.54 -4.48
CA LYS A 141 16.90 3.77 -5.20
C LYS A 141 18.15 4.59 -5.51
N PHE A 142 18.00 5.85 -5.91
CA PHE A 142 19.13 6.71 -6.26
C PHE A 142 19.97 7.08 -5.03
N ILE A 143 19.33 7.32 -3.88
CA ILE A 143 20.01 7.61 -2.62
C ILE A 143 20.88 6.41 -2.22
N LEU A 144 20.35 5.19 -2.35
CA LEU A 144 21.11 3.97 -2.05
C LEU A 144 22.33 3.79 -2.94
N ILE A 145 22.22 4.07 -4.25
CA ILE A 145 23.34 4.03 -5.19
C ILE A 145 24.40 5.07 -4.82
N PHE A 146 23.97 6.31 -4.56
CA PHE A 146 24.89 7.38 -4.16
C PHE A 146 25.66 7.02 -2.90
N ILE A 147 24.98 6.45 -1.89
CA ILE A 147 25.62 5.96 -0.67
C ILE A 147 26.71 4.94 -0.99
N ALA A 148 26.43 3.97 -1.85
CA ALA A 148 27.39 2.95 -2.22
C ALA A 148 28.60 3.53 -2.97
N ILE A 149 28.38 4.47 -3.90
CA ILE A 149 29.43 5.20 -4.60
C ILE A 149 30.28 6.01 -3.62
N VAL A 150 29.65 6.73 -2.68
CA VAL A 150 30.34 7.54 -1.67
C VAL A 150 31.22 6.64 -0.79
N ILE A 151 30.70 5.55 -0.23
CA ILE A 151 31.49 4.59 0.57
C ILE A 151 32.69 4.08 -0.23
N PHE A 152 32.45 3.72 -1.49
CA PHE A 152 33.48 3.14 -2.35
C PHE A 152 34.59 4.14 -2.68
N LEU A 153 34.24 5.35 -3.11
CA LEU A 153 35.20 6.42 -3.44
C LEU A 153 35.95 6.92 -2.20
N GLU A 154 35.30 6.94 -1.04
CA GLU A 154 35.95 7.32 0.21
C GLU A 154 37.10 6.36 0.54
N GLY A 155 36.89 5.06 0.31
CA GLY A 155 37.94 4.05 0.47
C GLY A 155 39.15 4.26 -0.45
N TRP A 156 39.01 5.00 -1.54
CA TRP A 156 40.09 5.26 -2.49
C TRP A 156 41.02 6.39 -2.05
N LYS A 157 40.52 7.38 -1.29
CA LYS A 157 41.28 8.59 -0.94
C LYS A 157 42.63 8.26 -0.29
N SER A 158 42.63 7.35 0.69
CA SER A 158 43.84 6.97 1.43
C SER A 158 44.83 6.21 0.55
N ILE A 159 44.34 5.39 -0.38
CA ILE A 159 45.15 4.63 -1.34
C ILE A 159 45.77 5.58 -2.37
N ILE A 160 44.98 6.49 -2.95
CA ILE A 160 45.44 7.48 -3.93
C ILE A 160 46.44 8.45 -3.29
N LYS A 161 46.19 8.91 -2.05
CA LYS A 161 47.09 9.81 -1.33
C LYS A 161 48.53 9.27 -1.25
N TYR A 162 48.68 7.96 -1.06
CA TYR A 162 50.00 7.32 -0.91
C TYR A 162 50.59 6.84 -2.25
N PHE A 163 49.82 6.11 -3.06
CA PHE A 163 50.29 5.49 -4.30
C PHE A 163 50.14 6.38 -5.54
N LYS A 164 49.47 7.53 -5.41
CA LYS A 164 49.28 8.56 -6.46
C LYS A 164 48.72 7.97 -7.76
N LYS A 165 49.26 8.39 -8.91
CA LYS A 165 48.81 7.99 -10.25
C LYS A 165 48.81 6.46 -10.46
N MET A 166 49.65 5.70 -9.75
CA MET A 166 49.73 4.25 -9.90
C MET A 166 48.54 3.51 -9.29
N ALA A 167 47.78 4.14 -8.37
CA ALA A 167 46.61 3.54 -7.77
C ALA A 167 45.38 3.49 -8.69
N TYR A 168 45.26 4.41 -9.65
CA TYR A 168 44.02 4.53 -10.44
C TYR A 168 43.73 3.28 -11.26
N ARG A 169 44.73 2.66 -11.89
CA ARG A 169 44.53 1.44 -12.69
C ARG A 169 43.97 0.26 -11.86
N PRO A 170 44.58 -0.15 -10.73
CA PRO A 170 44.02 -1.23 -9.92
C PRO A 170 42.69 -0.86 -9.25
N LEU A 171 42.48 0.41 -8.89
CA LEU A 171 41.20 0.87 -8.35
C LEU A 171 40.08 0.80 -9.39
N LEU A 172 40.34 1.20 -10.64
CA LEU A 172 39.38 1.05 -11.73
C LEU A 172 39.07 -0.42 -12.02
N ILE A 173 40.08 -1.30 -12.01
CA ILE A 173 39.86 -2.75 -12.15
C ILE A 173 38.97 -3.27 -11.01
N ASN A 174 39.22 -2.85 -9.77
CA ASN A 174 38.38 -3.19 -8.62
C ASN A 174 36.93 -2.71 -8.80
N PHE A 175 36.73 -1.47 -9.27
CA PHE A 175 35.40 -0.93 -9.57
C PHE A 175 34.65 -1.77 -10.61
N PHE A 176 35.31 -2.15 -11.71
CA PHE A 176 34.70 -3.02 -12.72
C PHE A 176 34.36 -4.39 -12.16
N ILE A 177 35.24 -4.98 -11.35
CA ILE A 177 34.99 -6.26 -10.68
C ILE A 177 33.77 -6.16 -9.76
N ILE A 178 33.70 -5.14 -8.91
CA ILE A 178 32.54 -4.92 -8.04
C ILE A 178 31.27 -4.75 -8.87
N SER A 179 31.31 -3.95 -9.93
CA SER A 179 30.15 -3.71 -10.79
C SER A 179 29.62 -5.03 -11.39
N ILE A 180 30.52 -5.87 -11.93
CA ILE A 180 30.16 -7.18 -12.47
C ILE A 180 29.56 -8.09 -11.38
N PHE A 181 30.20 -8.17 -10.21
CA PHE A 181 29.67 -8.96 -9.09
C PHE A 181 28.33 -8.44 -8.58
N SER A 182 28.09 -7.12 -8.60
CA SER A 182 26.81 -6.54 -8.22
C SER A 182 25.69 -7.02 -9.15
N PHE A 183 25.95 -7.10 -10.46
CA PHE A 183 25.00 -7.69 -11.41
C PHE A 183 24.75 -9.16 -11.13
N CYS A 184 25.81 -9.95 -10.87
CA CYS A 184 25.67 -11.36 -10.53
C CYS A 184 24.85 -11.58 -9.26
N PHE A 185 25.10 -10.79 -8.21
CA PHE A 185 24.34 -10.86 -6.95
C PHE A 185 22.88 -10.40 -7.14
N ALA A 186 22.63 -9.36 -7.94
CA ALA A 186 21.27 -8.85 -8.15
C ALA A 186 20.32 -9.90 -8.75
N VAL A 187 20.85 -10.76 -9.62
CA VAL A 187 20.10 -11.85 -10.27
C VAL A 187 19.87 -13.03 -9.33
N THR A 188 20.68 -13.20 -8.27
CA THR A 188 20.50 -14.31 -7.33
C THR A 188 19.40 -14.00 -6.31
N SER A 189 18.38 -14.85 -6.30
CA SER A 189 17.36 -14.83 -5.27
C SER A 189 17.79 -15.70 -4.09
N ILE A 190 18.18 -15.08 -2.98
CA ILE A 190 18.59 -15.81 -1.77
C ILE A 190 17.39 -16.51 -1.11
N PHE A 191 16.24 -15.84 -1.11
CA PHE A 191 15.01 -16.34 -0.48
C PHE A 191 13.97 -16.73 -1.54
N PRO A 192 13.11 -17.73 -1.25
CA PRO A 192 12.09 -18.19 -2.18
C PRO A 192 10.87 -17.25 -2.21
N TYR A 193 11.07 -16.00 -2.65
CA TYR A 193 10.04 -14.95 -2.60
C TYR A 193 8.73 -15.36 -3.28
N LYS A 194 8.79 -16.10 -4.40
CA LYS A 194 7.59 -16.52 -5.15
C LYS A 194 6.63 -17.36 -4.30
N LYS A 195 7.18 -18.23 -3.45
CA LYS A 195 6.36 -19.08 -2.57
C LYS A 195 5.68 -18.25 -1.48
N VAL A 196 6.40 -17.25 -0.98
CA VAL A 196 5.93 -16.39 0.11
C VAL A 196 4.90 -15.40 -0.40
N GLU A 197 5.14 -14.76 -1.55
CA GLU A 197 4.16 -13.92 -2.23
C GLU A 197 2.90 -14.71 -2.60
N ALA A 198 3.04 -15.95 -3.08
CA ALA A 198 1.88 -16.81 -3.32
C ALA A 198 1.09 -17.10 -2.03
N SER A 199 1.79 -17.35 -0.92
CA SER A 199 1.14 -17.51 0.39
C SER A 199 0.44 -16.23 0.85
N MET A 200 1.07 -15.07 0.69
CA MET A 200 0.50 -13.76 1.05
C MET A 200 -0.73 -13.42 0.21
N LEU A 201 -0.67 -13.67 -1.10
CA LEU A 201 -1.79 -13.51 -2.01
C LEU A 201 -2.93 -14.47 -1.67
N SER A 202 -2.62 -15.70 -1.24
CA SER A 202 -3.65 -16.65 -0.83
C SER A 202 -4.35 -16.25 0.48
N SER A 203 -3.64 -15.57 1.39
CA SER A 203 -4.19 -15.08 2.66
C SER A 203 -4.80 -13.69 2.57
N ASN A 204 -4.46 -12.92 1.54
CA ASN A 204 -4.89 -11.54 1.35
C ASN A 204 -4.99 -11.23 -0.16
N PRO A 205 -6.04 -11.75 -0.81
CA PRO A 205 -6.21 -11.64 -2.25
C PRO A 205 -6.42 -10.18 -2.67
N TYR A 206 -5.93 -9.85 -3.86
CA TYR A 206 -6.16 -8.56 -4.49
C TYR A 206 -7.58 -8.51 -5.04
N VAL A 207 -8.25 -7.37 -4.85
CA VAL A 207 -9.59 -7.08 -5.37
C VAL A 207 -9.50 -5.86 -6.26
N ASP A 208 -9.99 -5.95 -7.49
CA ASP A 208 -10.01 -4.80 -8.39
C ASP A 208 -11.18 -3.86 -8.06
N LEU A 209 -10.93 -2.94 -7.13
CA LEU A 209 -11.96 -2.10 -6.53
C LEU A 209 -12.61 -1.14 -7.54
N PRO A 210 -13.89 -0.78 -7.35
CA PRO A 210 -14.54 0.23 -8.16
C PRO A 210 -13.90 1.62 -8.01
N VAL A 211 -13.91 2.41 -9.08
CA VAL A 211 -13.40 3.78 -9.10
C VAL A 211 -14.44 4.78 -8.59
N SER A 212 -14.04 5.65 -7.67
CA SER A 212 -14.81 6.83 -7.26
C SER A 212 -13.89 7.97 -6.80
N ASP A 213 -14.04 9.13 -7.43
CA ASP A 213 -13.37 10.37 -7.00
C ASP A 213 -14.05 10.96 -5.75
N PHE A 214 -15.32 10.59 -5.49
CA PHE A 214 -16.07 10.97 -4.30
C PHE A 214 -15.86 9.97 -3.15
N VAL A 215 -15.76 10.49 -1.92
CA VAL A 215 -15.60 9.73 -0.68
C VAL A 215 -16.47 10.36 0.40
N ASP A 216 -17.16 9.54 1.19
CA ASP A 216 -17.90 10.04 2.35
C ASP A 216 -16.96 10.45 3.49
N ASP A 217 -17.29 11.55 4.17
CA ASP A 217 -16.52 12.04 5.31
C ASP A 217 -16.33 10.96 6.39
N ALA A 218 -15.11 10.82 6.90
CA ALA A 218 -14.66 9.72 7.77
C ALA A 218 -15.27 9.70 9.20
N TYR A 219 -16.39 10.37 9.44
CA TYR A 219 -16.91 10.63 10.79
C TYR A 219 -17.49 9.41 11.52
N THR A 220 -17.80 8.33 10.81
CA THR A 220 -18.33 7.11 11.42
C THR A 220 -17.19 6.16 11.77
N ASN A 221 -17.00 5.90 13.07
CA ASN A 221 -16.20 4.75 13.52
C ASN A 221 -16.86 3.47 13.00
N PHE A 222 -16.26 2.86 11.98
CA PHE A 222 -16.60 1.53 11.50
C PHE A 222 -15.87 0.50 12.37
N ALA A 223 -16.57 -0.57 12.76
CA ALA A 223 -15.86 -1.80 13.11
C ALA A 223 -15.16 -2.29 11.84
N ASN A 224 -13.91 -2.73 11.95
CA ASN A 224 -13.09 -3.14 10.81
C ASN A 224 -13.42 -4.57 10.35
N ASN A 225 -14.68 -5.01 10.44
CA ASN A 225 -15.09 -6.31 9.92
C ASN A 225 -15.04 -6.22 8.39
N LYS A 226 -13.99 -6.78 7.80
CA LYS A 226 -13.69 -6.70 6.38
C LYS A 226 -14.26 -7.92 5.68
N LEU A 227 -15.09 -7.68 4.68
CA LEU A 227 -15.56 -8.68 3.75
C LEU A 227 -14.94 -8.42 2.38
N LYS A 228 -14.14 -9.36 1.89
CA LYS A 228 -13.60 -9.34 0.53
C LYS A 228 -14.35 -10.37 -0.32
N ILE A 229 -14.82 -9.94 -1.47
CA ILE A 229 -15.32 -10.81 -2.52
C ILE A 229 -14.25 -10.83 -3.61
N TYR A 230 -13.90 -11.99 -4.12
CA TYR A 230 -12.92 -12.11 -5.20
C TYR A 230 -13.16 -13.36 -6.02
N GLU A 231 -12.66 -13.38 -7.25
CA GLU A 231 -12.77 -14.52 -8.14
C GLU A 231 -11.43 -15.27 -8.22
N GLU A 232 -11.47 -16.58 -8.06
CA GLU A 232 -10.33 -17.47 -8.25
C GLU A 232 -10.75 -18.63 -9.16
N LYS A 233 -10.11 -18.77 -10.32
CA LYS A 233 -10.42 -19.82 -11.33
C LYS A 233 -11.90 -19.86 -11.74
N ASN A 234 -12.49 -18.69 -12.00
CA ASN A 234 -13.89 -18.51 -12.39
C ASN A 234 -14.91 -18.93 -11.31
N GLN A 235 -14.50 -18.94 -10.04
CA GLN A 235 -15.38 -19.16 -8.90
C GLN A 235 -15.25 -18.00 -7.92
N LEU A 236 -16.39 -17.53 -7.42
CA LEU A 236 -16.45 -16.50 -6.39
C LEU A 236 -16.14 -17.08 -5.00
N PHE A 237 -15.25 -16.39 -4.28
CA PHE A 237 -14.90 -16.66 -2.89
C PHE A 237 -15.20 -15.44 -2.02
N PHE A 238 -15.40 -15.71 -0.73
CA PHE A 238 -15.62 -14.69 0.28
C PHE A 238 -14.52 -14.83 1.34
N ASP A 239 -13.90 -13.72 1.73
CA ASP A 239 -12.95 -13.68 2.84
C ASP A 239 -13.51 -12.70 3.88
N PHE A 240 -13.93 -13.25 5.02
CA PHE A 240 -14.45 -12.49 6.15
C PHE A 240 -13.42 -12.52 7.28
N ASP A 241 -12.80 -11.37 7.55
CA ASP A 241 -11.76 -11.19 8.58
C ASP A 241 -10.63 -12.25 8.53
N GLY A 242 -10.21 -12.67 7.33
CA GLY A 242 -9.13 -13.63 7.08
C GLY A 242 -9.59 -15.08 6.97
N ILE A 243 -10.89 -15.35 7.09
CA ILE A 243 -11.47 -16.69 6.90
C ILE A 243 -11.96 -16.81 5.46
N LYS A 244 -11.29 -17.66 4.66
CA LYS A 244 -11.71 -17.99 3.29
C LYS A 244 -12.93 -18.92 3.29
N LEU A 245 -13.94 -18.53 2.53
CA LEU A 245 -15.23 -19.20 2.38
C LEU A 245 -15.51 -19.44 0.89
N GLU A 246 -15.97 -20.64 0.55
CA GLU A 246 -16.09 -21.12 -0.84
C GLU A 246 -17.43 -20.79 -1.50
N ASN A 247 -18.43 -20.42 -0.70
CA ASN A 247 -19.76 -20.12 -1.19
C ASN A 247 -20.52 -19.21 -0.21
N PHE A 248 -21.66 -18.69 -0.69
CA PHE A 248 -22.49 -17.74 0.05
C PHE A 248 -23.13 -18.34 1.30
N SER A 249 -23.46 -19.63 1.31
CA SER A 249 -24.05 -20.31 2.49
C SER A 249 -23.04 -20.38 3.65
N GLN A 250 -21.76 -20.62 3.36
CA GLN A 250 -20.71 -20.57 4.38
C GLN A 250 -20.54 -19.15 4.95
N LEU A 251 -20.73 -18.11 4.13
CA LEU A 251 -20.73 -16.72 4.59
C LEU A 251 -21.89 -16.43 5.54
N GLU A 252 -23.10 -16.87 5.19
CA GLU A 252 -24.28 -16.76 6.06
C GLU A 252 -24.03 -17.41 7.43
N ASP A 253 -23.56 -18.66 7.46
CA ASP A 253 -23.26 -19.38 8.71
C ASP A 253 -22.22 -18.65 9.60
N VAL A 254 -21.22 -18.02 8.99
CA VAL A 254 -20.17 -17.30 9.73
C VAL A 254 -20.69 -15.97 10.26
N LEU A 255 -21.44 -15.22 9.46
CA LEU A 255 -22.02 -13.94 9.88
C LEU A 255 -23.07 -14.12 11.00
N GLU A 256 -23.88 -15.18 10.96
CA GLU A 256 -24.81 -15.53 12.02
C GLU A 256 -24.10 -15.80 13.35
N LYS A 257 -22.98 -16.53 13.31
CA LYS A 257 -22.16 -16.81 14.50
C LYS A 257 -21.49 -15.56 15.06
N ASP A 258 -20.95 -14.69 14.19
CA ASP A 258 -20.32 -13.43 14.60
C ASP A 258 -21.29 -12.54 15.38
N ILE A 259 -22.56 -12.49 14.96
CA ILE A 259 -23.60 -11.74 15.68
C ILE A 259 -23.90 -12.32 17.06
N ALA A 260 -23.95 -13.65 17.19
CA ALA A 260 -24.22 -14.31 18.46
C ALA A 260 -23.16 -13.98 19.53
N ASP A 261 -21.91 -13.79 19.11
CA ASP A 261 -20.80 -13.43 19.99
C ASP A 261 -20.76 -11.93 20.35
N LEU A 262 -21.49 -11.08 19.63
CA LEU A 262 -21.37 -9.61 19.66
C LEU A 262 -22.54 -8.88 20.38
N LEU A 263 -23.22 -9.53 21.34
CA LEU A 263 -24.38 -9.03 22.12
C LEU A 263 -24.29 -7.61 22.74
N TYR A 264 -23.16 -6.89 22.60
CA TYR A 264 -22.89 -5.60 23.23
C TYR A 264 -22.50 -4.44 22.28
N ARG A 265 -22.61 -4.55 20.95
CA ARG A 265 -22.23 -3.44 20.04
C ARG A 265 -23.39 -2.89 19.20
N ASN A 266 -23.82 -1.67 19.55
CA ASN A 266 -24.89 -0.90 18.86
C ASN A 266 -24.60 -0.46 17.40
N ARG A 267 -23.57 -1.01 16.71
CA ARG A 267 -23.20 -0.60 15.34
C ARG A 267 -22.53 -1.75 14.57
N PHE A 268 -23.33 -2.67 14.05
CA PHE A 268 -22.87 -3.66 13.07
C PHE A 268 -22.62 -2.97 11.73
N SER A 269 -21.37 -3.02 11.28
CA SER A 269 -20.93 -2.40 10.04
C SER A 269 -19.92 -3.26 9.32
N ILE A 270 -20.03 -3.37 8.00
CA ILE A 270 -19.07 -4.11 7.17
C ILE A 270 -18.30 -3.16 6.26
N VAL A 271 -17.02 -3.47 6.09
CA VAL A 271 -16.17 -2.87 5.06
C VAL A 271 -16.10 -3.85 3.89
N LEU A 272 -16.73 -3.51 2.77
CA LEU A 272 -16.81 -4.35 1.58
C LEU A 272 -15.74 -3.98 0.56
N LEU A 273 -14.94 -4.99 0.18
CA LEU A 273 -14.06 -4.95 -0.97
C LEU A 273 -14.63 -5.92 -2.01
N MET A 274 -15.08 -5.40 -3.14
CA MET A 274 -15.73 -6.20 -4.19
C MET A 274 -15.26 -5.70 -5.57
N PRO A 275 -14.97 -6.61 -6.53
CA PRO A 275 -14.50 -6.24 -7.85
C PRO A 275 -15.50 -5.39 -8.61
N GLU A 276 -14.99 -4.45 -9.40
CA GLU A 276 -15.76 -3.46 -10.15
C GLU A 276 -16.72 -4.07 -11.20
N ASP A 277 -16.37 -5.24 -11.72
CA ASP A 277 -17.05 -5.95 -12.81
C ASP A 277 -18.07 -6.99 -12.34
N ILE A 278 -18.11 -7.32 -11.04
CA ILE A 278 -19.10 -8.27 -10.52
C ILE A 278 -20.52 -7.75 -10.72
N SER A 279 -21.43 -8.67 -11.07
CA SER A 279 -22.87 -8.42 -11.18
C SER A 279 -23.47 -7.90 -9.86
N VAL A 280 -24.36 -6.91 -9.97
CA VAL A 280 -25.09 -6.33 -8.83
C VAL A 280 -25.96 -7.37 -8.10
N ASP A 281 -26.34 -8.50 -8.71
CA ASP A 281 -27.08 -9.59 -8.02
C ASP A 281 -26.36 -10.07 -6.75
N ASN A 282 -25.03 -10.22 -6.81
CA ASN A 282 -24.24 -10.62 -5.64
C ASN A 282 -24.28 -9.58 -4.52
N LEU A 283 -24.29 -8.29 -4.88
CA LEU A 283 -24.43 -7.20 -3.93
C LEU A 283 -25.81 -7.25 -3.26
N VAL A 284 -26.88 -7.47 -4.04
CA VAL A 284 -28.25 -7.51 -3.54
C VAL A 284 -28.44 -8.64 -2.52
N ARG A 285 -27.98 -9.85 -2.86
CA ARG A 285 -28.02 -10.99 -1.95
C ARG A 285 -27.28 -10.69 -0.65
N LEU A 286 -26.08 -10.13 -0.75
CA LEU A 286 -25.30 -9.74 0.41
C LEU A 286 -26.01 -8.70 1.26
N GLU A 287 -26.48 -7.60 0.68
CA GLU A 287 -27.11 -6.52 1.45
C GLU A 287 -28.40 -6.95 2.15
N ASN A 288 -29.23 -7.75 1.48
CA ASN A 288 -30.44 -8.31 2.10
C ASN A 288 -30.10 -9.29 3.23
N LEU A 289 -29.08 -10.14 3.07
CA LEU A 289 -28.57 -10.99 4.15
C LEU A 289 -28.09 -10.16 5.33
N LEU A 290 -27.19 -9.21 5.10
CA LEU A 290 -26.64 -8.34 6.13
C LEU A 290 -27.75 -7.58 6.88
N ARG A 291 -28.71 -7.04 6.14
CA ARG A 291 -29.86 -6.35 6.73
C ARG A 291 -30.73 -7.30 7.56
N GLY A 292 -31.01 -8.50 7.07
CA GLY A 292 -31.75 -9.54 7.79
C GLY A 292 -31.08 -9.96 9.10
N LEU A 293 -29.74 -9.96 9.10
CA LEU A 293 -28.88 -10.21 10.25
C LEU A 293 -28.71 -9.00 11.19
N GLY A 294 -29.28 -7.83 10.86
CA GLY A 294 -29.23 -6.64 11.71
C GLY A 294 -28.02 -5.73 11.51
N TYR A 295 -27.22 -5.94 10.46
CA TYR A 295 -26.22 -4.96 10.03
C TYR A 295 -26.91 -3.68 9.58
N ARG A 296 -26.34 -2.53 10.00
CA ARG A 296 -26.92 -1.22 9.70
C ARG A 296 -26.17 -0.49 8.60
N LEU A 297 -24.85 -0.60 8.57
CA LEU A 297 -24.01 0.17 7.66
C LEU A 297 -23.12 -0.74 6.83
N ILE A 298 -22.92 -0.37 5.57
CA ILE A 298 -21.90 -0.95 4.71
C ILE A 298 -21.03 0.17 4.18
N ARG A 299 -19.72 -0.07 4.13
CA ARG A 299 -18.74 0.82 3.52
C ARG A 299 -18.17 0.14 2.29
N TYR A 300 -18.47 0.68 1.12
CA TYR A 300 -17.94 0.25 -0.15
C TYR A 300 -16.57 0.88 -0.37
N ILE A 301 -15.50 0.09 -0.34
CA ILE A 301 -14.15 0.60 -0.61
C ILE A 301 -14.01 0.90 -2.10
N THR A 302 -13.45 2.07 -2.42
CA THR A 302 -13.24 2.54 -3.79
C THR A 302 -11.80 2.95 -4.03
N LYS A 303 -11.31 2.79 -5.26
CA LYS A 303 -10.02 3.36 -5.71
C LYS A 303 -10.23 4.77 -6.25
N ASN A 304 -9.23 5.63 -6.08
CA ASN A 304 -9.19 6.94 -6.72
C ASN A 304 -8.72 6.77 -8.17
N ASN A 305 -9.07 7.70 -9.06
CA ASN A 305 -8.45 7.74 -10.39
C ASN A 305 -6.93 8.00 -10.32
N ASP A 306 -6.44 8.71 -9.30
CA ASP A 306 -5.00 8.86 -9.04
C ASP A 306 -4.49 7.77 -8.09
N GLU A 307 -3.95 6.70 -8.68
CA GLU A 307 -3.40 5.54 -7.96
C GLU A 307 -2.21 5.88 -7.05
N ASN A 308 -1.51 7.00 -7.29
CA ASN A 308 -0.28 7.32 -6.55
C ASN A 308 -0.52 7.81 -5.11
N LEU A 309 -1.77 7.99 -4.71
CA LEU A 309 -2.15 8.63 -3.45
C LEU A 309 -2.89 7.70 -2.46
N VAL A 310 -3.04 6.42 -2.77
CA VAL A 310 -3.89 5.52 -1.97
C VAL A 310 -3.06 4.49 -1.21
N SER A 311 -3.20 4.52 0.12
CA SER A 311 -2.63 3.49 1.01
C SER A 311 -3.46 2.21 0.93
N ARG A 312 -2.84 1.03 0.94
CA ARG A 312 -3.44 -0.30 1.14
C ARG A 312 -4.18 -0.44 2.47
N PHE A 313 -3.99 0.48 3.41
CA PHE A 313 -4.75 0.56 4.66
C PHE A 313 -5.91 1.56 4.58
N ASP A 314 -6.01 2.30 3.49
CA ASP A 314 -7.05 3.30 3.30
C ASP A 314 -8.40 2.62 3.06
N ASN A 315 -9.35 2.89 3.95
CA ASN A 315 -10.73 2.45 3.83
C ASN A 315 -11.60 3.57 3.23
N ARG A 316 -11.05 4.40 2.33
CA ARG A 316 -11.82 5.38 1.56
C ARG A 316 -12.92 4.71 0.76
N GLY A 317 -14.07 5.38 0.69
CA GLY A 317 -15.23 4.75 0.09
C GLY A 317 -16.54 5.46 0.40
N LEU A 318 -17.62 4.76 0.08
CA LEU A 318 -18.99 5.22 0.27
C LEU A 318 -19.64 4.45 1.41
N VAL A 319 -20.26 5.15 2.35
CA VAL A 319 -20.98 4.61 3.51
C VAL A 319 -22.48 4.64 3.26
N LYS A 320 -23.12 3.47 3.18
CA LYS A 320 -24.57 3.36 2.98
C LYS A 320 -25.25 2.74 4.19
N GLU A 321 -26.42 3.26 4.53
CA GLU A 321 -27.33 2.59 5.46
C GLU A 321 -28.09 1.48 4.72
N LEU A 322 -27.94 0.26 5.21
CA LEU A 322 -28.57 -0.91 4.66
C LEU A 322 -30.08 -0.83 4.85
N HIS A 323 -30.80 -0.99 3.74
CA HIS A 323 -32.24 -1.16 3.68
C HIS A 323 -32.54 -2.41 2.87
N PHE A 324 -33.77 -2.92 2.98
CA PHE A 324 -34.17 -4.05 2.15
C PHE A 324 -34.32 -3.62 0.70
N ILE A 325 -33.66 -4.35 -0.19
CA ILE A 325 -33.78 -4.19 -1.62
C ILE A 325 -34.99 -5.01 -2.06
N ASN A 326 -35.93 -4.37 -2.75
CA ASN A 326 -37.12 -5.05 -3.24
C ASN A 326 -36.72 -6.03 -4.34
N THR A 327 -36.95 -7.31 -4.12
CA THR A 327 -36.56 -8.40 -5.03
C THR A 327 -37.77 -9.28 -5.35
N PRO A 328 -37.90 -9.81 -6.58
CA PRO A 328 -38.87 -10.84 -6.86
C PRO A 328 -38.60 -12.10 -6.01
N ASP A 329 -39.67 -12.86 -5.71
CA ASP A 329 -39.64 -14.04 -4.83
C ASP A 329 -38.61 -15.11 -5.24
N SER A 330 -38.19 -15.10 -6.51
CA SER A 330 -37.18 -15.97 -7.10
C SER A 330 -35.76 -15.72 -6.60
N VAL A 331 -35.46 -14.50 -6.10
CA VAL A 331 -34.11 -14.05 -5.75
C VAL A 331 -33.87 -14.05 -4.24
N SER A 332 -34.94 -13.90 -3.44
CA SER A 332 -34.85 -13.87 -1.98
C SER A 332 -36.10 -14.47 -1.33
N LYS A 333 -35.88 -15.44 -0.43
CA LYS A 333 -36.93 -15.98 0.48
C LYS A 333 -37.07 -15.17 1.76
N ILE A 334 -36.38 -14.04 1.88
CA ILE A 334 -36.35 -13.24 3.11
C ILE A 334 -37.63 -12.42 3.17
N SER A 335 -38.46 -12.68 4.19
CA SER A 335 -39.68 -11.90 4.45
C SER A 335 -39.32 -10.43 4.66
N LEU A 336 -39.78 -9.55 3.76
CA LEU A 336 -39.58 -8.11 3.89
C LEU A 336 -40.33 -7.59 5.13
N PRO A 337 -39.71 -6.71 5.95
CA PRO A 337 -40.46 -6.02 6.98
C PRO A 337 -41.52 -5.10 6.35
N PRO A 338 -42.60 -4.79 7.07
CA PRO A 338 -43.63 -3.87 6.59
C PRO A 338 -43.03 -2.51 6.20
N GLU A 339 -43.55 -1.91 5.13
CA GLU A 339 -43.10 -0.61 4.63
C GLU A 339 -43.11 0.47 5.72
N GLN A 340 -42.00 1.21 5.83
CA GLN A 340 -41.85 2.31 6.78
C GLN A 340 -42.67 3.51 6.28
N LYS A 341 -43.80 3.79 6.94
CA LYS A 341 -44.69 4.92 6.64
C LYS A 341 -44.24 6.22 7.30
N ASP A 342 -43.11 6.83 6.91
CA ASP A 342 -42.68 8.07 7.61
C ASP A 342 -41.91 9.10 6.76
N SER A 343 -42.17 9.20 5.45
CA SER A 343 -41.73 10.41 4.71
C SER A 343 -42.80 10.92 3.75
N LEU A 344 -42.95 12.25 3.72
CA LEU A 344 -43.75 12.99 2.74
C LEU A 344 -43.06 12.93 1.37
N ILE A 345 -42.84 11.75 0.83
CA ILE A 345 -42.31 11.56 -0.52
C ILE A 345 -43.44 11.94 -1.49
N SER A 346 -43.27 13.04 -2.22
CA SER A 346 -44.23 13.48 -3.23
C SER A 346 -43.89 12.98 -4.63
N LYS A 347 -42.62 12.61 -4.86
CA LYS A 347 -42.10 12.26 -6.19
C LYS A 347 -41.04 11.18 -6.10
N THR A 348 -41.23 10.09 -6.86
CA THR A 348 -40.21 9.05 -7.03
C THR A 348 -39.73 9.04 -8.48
N ILE A 349 -38.41 9.19 -8.68
CA ILE A 349 -37.76 9.12 -10.00
C ILE A 349 -37.15 7.73 -10.16
N GLN A 350 -37.60 6.98 -11.16
CA GLN A 350 -37.02 5.70 -11.53
C GLN A 350 -35.68 5.90 -12.24
N VAL A 351 -34.64 5.20 -11.80
CA VAL A 351 -33.28 5.30 -12.34
C VAL A 351 -32.79 3.91 -12.74
N TYR A 352 -32.76 3.64 -14.04
CA TYR A 352 -32.21 2.37 -14.54
C TYR A 352 -30.71 2.50 -14.75
N LEU A 353 -29.95 1.55 -14.18
CA LEU A 353 -28.51 1.52 -14.29
C LEU A 353 -28.07 1.15 -15.71
N GLY A 354 -27.01 1.81 -16.19
CA GLY A 354 -26.27 1.43 -17.38
C GLY A 354 -24.79 1.77 -17.22
N GLU A 355 -23.94 1.22 -18.08
CA GLU A 355 -22.48 1.38 -17.92
C GLU A 355 -22.00 2.80 -18.23
N ASN A 356 -22.50 3.39 -19.31
CA ASN A 356 -22.10 4.73 -19.78
C ASN A 356 -23.24 5.76 -19.72
N GLU A 357 -24.48 5.27 -19.78
CA GLU A 357 -25.69 6.08 -19.77
C GLU A 357 -26.69 5.48 -18.77
N TYR A 358 -27.32 6.35 -18.00
CA TYR A 358 -28.32 6.03 -17.00
C TYR A 358 -29.67 6.59 -17.45
N LEU A 359 -30.74 5.83 -17.23
CA LEU A 359 -32.08 6.25 -17.65
C LEU A 359 -32.88 6.74 -16.45
N PHE A 360 -33.08 8.06 -16.36
CA PHE A 360 -33.91 8.71 -15.36
C PHE A 360 -35.32 8.94 -15.93
N GLY A 361 -36.26 8.06 -15.58
CA GLY A 361 -37.57 7.99 -16.23
C GLY A 361 -37.43 7.71 -17.72
N ASN A 362 -37.64 8.73 -18.56
CA ASN A 362 -37.50 8.63 -20.02
C ASN A 362 -36.25 9.36 -20.57
N LYS A 363 -35.40 9.91 -19.69
CA LYS A 363 -34.26 10.73 -20.09
C LYS A 363 -32.95 9.97 -19.85
N LYS A 364 -32.14 9.86 -20.90
CA LYS A 364 -30.78 9.33 -20.81
C LYS A 364 -29.81 10.40 -20.32
N ILE A 365 -29.00 10.05 -19.32
CA ILE A 365 -28.00 10.92 -18.70
C ILE A 365 -26.65 10.21 -18.75
N LYS A 366 -25.61 10.89 -19.24
CA LYS A 366 -24.26 10.32 -19.31
C LYS A 366 -23.60 10.31 -17.93
N LYS A 367 -22.65 9.40 -17.72
CA LYS A 367 -21.87 9.27 -16.47
C LYS A 367 -21.33 10.62 -15.94
N ASN A 368 -20.77 11.46 -16.81
CA ASN A 368 -20.20 12.76 -16.44
C ASN A 368 -21.23 13.86 -16.14
N GLU A 369 -22.51 13.63 -16.46
CA GLU A 369 -23.61 14.59 -16.25
C GLU A 369 -24.46 14.23 -15.01
N LEU A 370 -24.17 13.10 -14.35
CA LEU A 370 -24.97 12.59 -13.23
C LEU A 370 -25.06 13.58 -12.07
N VAL A 371 -23.93 14.14 -11.64
CA VAL A 371 -23.88 15.09 -10.52
C VAL A 371 -24.74 16.32 -10.81
N GLU A 372 -24.58 16.92 -11.99
CA GLU A 372 -25.39 18.07 -12.41
C GLU A 372 -26.89 17.74 -12.50
N TYR A 373 -27.22 16.52 -12.95
CA TYR A 373 -28.59 16.07 -12.99
C TYR A 373 -29.17 15.97 -11.58
N PHE A 374 -28.47 15.33 -10.65
CA PHE A 374 -28.90 15.20 -9.26
C PHE A 374 -29.06 16.56 -8.58
N ILE A 375 -28.11 17.49 -8.74
CA ILE A 375 -28.20 18.86 -8.18
C ILE A 375 -29.50 19.56 -8.58
N LYS A 376 -29.97 19.35 -9.82
CA LYS A 376 -31.21 19.98 -10.35
C LYS A 376 -32.50 19.35 -9.83
N HIS A 377 -32.45 18.13 -9.30
CA HIS A 377 -33.65 17.33 -8.99
C HIS A 377 -33.75 16.90 -7.53
N ILE A 378 -32.70 17.06 -6.72
CA ILE A 378 -32.74 16.75 -5.29
C ILE A 378 -33.51 17.86 -4.54
N ASP A 379 -34.51 17.43 -3.77
CA ASP A 379 -35.20 18.24 -2.77
C ASP A 379 -35.63 17.36 -1.58
N SER A 380 -36.35 17.92 -0.61
CA SER A 380 -36.78 17.20 0.60
C SER A 380 -37.85 16.12 0.37
N ALA A 381 -38.46 16.05 -0.81
CA ALA A 381 -39.61 15.19 -1.11
C ALA A 381 -39.43 14.32 -2.36
N THR A 382 -38.25 14.38 -3.00
CA THR A 382 -37.87 13.61 -4.18
C THR A 382 -37.03 12.41 -3.76
N GLN A 383 -37.55 11.22 -4.05
CA GLN A 383 -36.88 9.95 -3.87
C GLN A 383 -36.37 9.43 -5.21
N PHE A 384 -35.21 8.79 -5.20
CA PHE A 384 -34.68 8.10 -6.38
C PHE A 384 -34.78 6.59 -6.15
N ASN A 385 -35.45 5.89 -7.06
CA ASN A 385 -35.52 4.43 -7.03
C ASN A 385 -34.50 3.87 -8.03
N TYR A 386 -33.48 3.18 -7.53
CA TYR A 386 -32.49 2.52 -8.36
C TYR A 386 -33.03 1.19 -8.83
N VAL A 387 -33.13 1.03 -10.14
CA VAL A 387 -33.62 -0.18 -10.79
C VAL A 387 -32.45 -0.84 -11.50
N PHE A 388 -32.16 -2.06 -11.10
CA PHE A 388 -31.03 -2.82 -11.63
C PHE A 388 -31.35 -4.32 -11.74
N ASN A 389 -30.59 -5.02 -12.57
CA ASN A 389 -30.71 -6.45 -12.84
C ASN A 389 -29.34 -7.13 -12.87
N ASN A 390 -29.32 -8.43 -13.20
CA ASN A 390 -28.08 -9.22 -13.27
C ASN A 390 -27.06 -8.73 -14.32
N SER A 391 -27.48 -7.95 -15.32
CA SER A 391 -26.61 -7.41 -16.36
C SER A 391 -25.85 -6.16 -15.92
N ASN A 392 -26.27 -5.53 -14.83
CA ASN A 392 -25.59 -4.36 -14.29
C ASN A 392 -24.37 -4.76 -13.44
N THR A 393 -23.32 -3.94 -13.53
CA THR A 393 -22.06 -4.14 -12.80
C THR A 393 -21.99 -3.32 -11.52
N TYR A 394 -21.20 -3.78 -10.56
CA TYR A 394 -20.96 -3.08 -9.31
C TYR A 394 -20.41 -1.66 -9.50
N GLN A 395 -19.51 -1.45 -10.48
CA GLN A 395 -19.03 -0.12 -10.85
C GLN A 395 -20.16 0.83 -11.24
N SER A 396 -21.15 0.36 -12.02
CA SER A 396 -22.27 1.20 -12.47
C SER A 396 -23.12 1.68 -11.29
N TYR A 397 -23.32 0.82 -10.30
CA TYR A 397 -24.02 1.14 -9.05
C TYR A 397 -23.22 2.13 -8.20
N ILE A 398 -21.92 1.86 -7.97
CA ILE A 398 -21.04 2.74 -7.18
C ILE A 398 -20.96 4.14 -7.81
N THR A 399 -20.85 4.22 -9.13
CA THR A 399 -20.83 5.49 -9.87
C THR A 399 -22.10 6.31 -9.61
N LEU A 400 -23.27 5.66 -9.66
CA LEU A 400 -24.56 6.33 -9.45
C LEU A 400 -24.69 6.82 -8.01
N LEU A 401 -24.42 5.95 -7.04
CA LEU A 401 -24.47 6.27 -5.61
C LEU A 401 -23.48 7.38 -5.25
N ALA A 402 -22.24 7.31 -5.74
CA ALA A 402 -21.23 8.35 -5.57
C ALA A 402 -21.72 9.69 -6.12
N SER A 403 -22.26 9.71 -7.34
CA SER A 403 -22.73 10.93 -7.99
C SER A 403 -23.88 11.59 -7.23
N GLN A 404 -24.82 10.81 -6.72
CA GLN A 404 -25.92 11.34 -5.91
C GLN A 404 -25.40 11.93 -4.60
N LYS A 405 -24.51 11.22 -3.91
CA LYS A 405 -23.92 11.71 -2.65
C LYS A 405 -23.08 12.95 -2.84
N GLN A 406 -22.30 13.02 -3.92
CA GLN A 406 -21.56 14.21 -4.32
C GLN A 406 -22.50 15.38 -4.54
N ALA A 407 -23.56 15.21 -5.33
CA ALA A 407 -24.55 16.26 -5.56
C ALA A 407 -25.20 16.76 -4.26
N ILE A 408 -25.52 15.85 -3.34
CA ILE A 408 -26.04 16.20 -2.02
C ILE A 408 -25.00 17.00 -1.22
N GLN A 409 -23.74 16.56 -1.20
CA GLN A 409 -22.67 17.27 -0.49
C GLN A 409 -22.46 18.66 -1.07
N ASP A 410 -22.43 18.81 -2.40
CA ASP A 410 -22.30 20.09 -3.09
C ASP A 410 -23.46 21.03 -2.77
N LEU A 411 -24.70 20.53 -2.79
CA LEU A 411 -25.89 21.30 -2.40
C LEU A 411 -25.80 21.76 -0.94
N ARG A 412 -25.40 20.86 -0.03
CA ARG A 412 -25.30 21.17 1.40
C ARG A 412 -24.18 22.16 1.68
N TYR A 413 -23.03 22.02 1.03
CA TYR A 413 -21.89 22.93 1.16
C TYR A 413 -22.25 24.33 0.66
N ASN A 414 -22.91 24.42 -0.50
CA ASN A 414 -23.31 25.71 -1.08
C ASN A 414 -24.43 26.43 -0.30
N ASP A 415 -25.28 25.71 0.43
CA ASP A 415 -26.32 26.29 1.32
C ASP A 415 -25.89 26.32 2.80
N GLN A 416 -24.63 25.99 3.13
CA GLN A 416 -24.14 26.05 4.50
C GLN A 416 -24.01 27.49 4.96
N ARG A 417 -24.55 27.79 6.14
CA ARG A 417 -24.59 29.14 6.71
C ARG A 417 -23.66 29.29 7.90
N VAL A 418 -23.37 28.18 8.57
CA VAL A 418 -22.55 28.17 9.78
C VAL A 418 -21.32 27.29 9.54
N GLU A 419 -20.13 27.88 9.61
CA GLU A 419 -18.88 27.12 9.65
C GLU A 419 -18.50 26.78 11.10
N LEU A 420 -17.91 25.61 11.31
CA LEU A 420 -17.46 25.19 12.64
C LEU A 420 -16.22 25.98 13.04
N LYS A 421 -16.32 26.77 14.11
CA LYS A 421 -15.23 27.60 14.63
C LYS A 421 -14.58 26.94 15.84
N PHE A 422 -13.26 26.88 15.85
CA PHE A 422 -12.47 26.33 16.94
C PHE A 422 -11.84 27.44 17.78
N GLY A 423 -11.93 27.30 19.10
CA GLY A 423 -11.21 28.18 20.04
C GLY A 423 -9.76 27.73 20.26
N GLU A 424 -9.06 28.42 21.15
CA GLU A 424 -7.64 28.16 21.47
C GLU A 424 -7.36 26.70 21.92
N ASN A 425 -8.34 26.04 22.53
CA ASN A 425 -8.22 24.65 22.99
C ASN A 425 -8.68 23.61 21.93
N PHE A 426 -8.80 23.98 20.65
CA PHE A 426 -9.37 23.15 19.58
C PHE A 426 -10.78 22.60 19.87
N ARG A 427 -11.52 23.27 20.77
CA ARG A 427 -12.92 22.95 21.04
C ARG A 427 -13.83 23.80 20.16
N PRO A 428 -14.88 23.22 19.56
CA PRO A 428 -15.80 23.97 18.74
C PRO A 428 -16.62 24.94 19.61
N VAL A 429 -16.56 26.23 19.30
CA VAL A 429 -17.19 27.31 20.09
C VAL A 429 -18.67 27.47 19.72
N ASN A 430 -19.04 27.23 18.47
CA ASN A 430 -20.39 27.37 17.92
C ASN A 430 -21.02 26.01 17.55
N ARG A 431 -20.63 24.93 18.24
CA ARG A 431 -21.06 23.55 17.93
C ARG A 431 -22.58 23.40 17.78
N LYS A 432 -23.36 24.00 18.68
CA LYS A 432 -24.83 23.91 18.67
C LYS A 432 -25.45 24.56 17.43
N GLU A 433 -24.92 25.71 17.00
CA GLU A 433 -25.40 26.41 15.79
C GLU A 433 -25.05 25.62 14.53
N TYR A 434 -23.82 25.10 14.49
CA TYR A 434 -23.35 24.22 13.43
C TYR A 434 -24.20 22.94 13.32
N GLU A 435 -24.49 22.27 14.44
CA GLU A 435 -25.34 21.07 14.47
C GLU A 435 -26.77 21.36 13.99
N LYS A 436 -27.35 22.50 14.37
CA LYS A 436 -28.67 22.93 13.88
C LYS A 436 -28.67 23.23 12.37
N ASP A 437 -27.62 23.88 11.87
CA ASP A 437 -27.51 24.14 10.43
C ASP A 437 -27.33 22.84 9.65
N ARG A 438 -26.54 21.88 10.17
CA ARG A 438 -26.43 20.53 9.59
C ARG A 438 -27.77 19.81 9.56
N GLU A 439 -28.53 19.80 10.65
CA GLU A 439 -29.85 19.17 10.70
C GLU A 439 -30.80 19.78 9.67
N ARG A 440 -30.82 21.12 9.54
CA ARG A 440 -31.56 21.82 8.48
C ARG A 440 -31.14 21.35 7.08
N LEU A 441 -29.85 21.24 6.82
CA LEU A 441 -29.30 20.79 5.54
C LEU A 441 -29.63 19.31 5.25
N PHE A 442 -29.61 18.44 6.27
CA PHE A 442 -30.02 17.05 6.15
C PHE A 442 -31.51 16.92 5.81
N ASN A 443 -32.36 17.74 6.42
CA ASN A 443 -33.80 17.75 6.14
C ASN A 443 -34.14 18.37 4.77
N LYS A 444 -33.38 19.38 4.34
CA LYS A 444 -33.59 20.07 3.06
C LYS A 444 -33.07 19.28 1.86
N TYR A 445 -31.92 18.62 2.03
CA TYR A 445 -31.26 17.81 1.00
C TYR A 445 -31.00 16.40 1.53
N PRO A 446 -32.04 15.60 1.82
CA PRO A 446 -31.87 14.23 2.33
C PRO A 446 -31.34 13.29 1.25
N LEU A 447 -30.71 12.19 1.67
CA LEU A 447 -30.41 11.05 0.78
C LEU A 447 -31.63 10.11 0.82
N LEU A 448 -32.56 10.30 -0.12
CA LEU A 448 -33.77 9.48 -0.24
C LEU A 448 -33.60 8.50 -1.40
N VAL A 449 -33.30 7.24 -1.06
CA VAL A 449 -33.06 6.16 -2.02
C VAL A 449 -33.92 4.96 -1.67
N THR A 450 -34.51 4.35 -2.69
CA THR A 450 -35.00 2.97 -2.66
C THR A 450 -34.35 2.19 -3.77
N GLU A 451 -34.38 0.87 -3.65
CA GLU A 451 -33.71 -0.02 -4.57
C GLU A 451 -34.65 -1.15 -4.96
N THR A 452 -34.71 -1.43 -6.26
CA THR A 452 -35.53 -2.49 -6.85
C THR A 452 -34.66 -3.34 -7.77
N TYR A 453 -34.59 -4.63 -7.47
CA TYR A 453 -33.98 -5.61 -8.35
C TYR A 453 -35.04 -6.19 -9.30
N THR A 454 -34.72 -6.26 -10.59
CA THR A 454 -35.58 -6.87 -11.62
C THR A 454 -34.86 -8.04 -12.28
N GLU A 455 -35.61 -9.08 -12.67
CA GLU A 455 -35.06 -10.25 -13.38
C GLU A 455 -34.49 -9.92 -14.77
#